data_AF-A0A7S2BXH4-F1
#
_entry.id   AF-A0A7S2BXH4-F1
#
_cell.length_a   1.000
_cell.length_b   1.000
_cell.length_c   1.000
_cell.angle_alpha   90.00
_cell.angle_beta   90.00
_cell.angle_gamma   90.00
#
_symmetry.space_group_name_H-M   'P 1'
#
loop_
_entity.id
_entity.type
_entity.pdbx_description
1 polymer ?
#
loop_
_entity_poly.entity_id
_entity_poly.type
_entity_poly.pdbx_seq_one_letter_code
_entity_poly.pdbx_strand_id
1 'polypeptide(L)'
;WCAWEVFVMTAFQRDTIARVELILLDGNVQEEFRNFDVATTRCYSPMDQHRLMRIIDAVGRSDFNDKIRKMAKVPLETTKAQKPPQHSSPKASSHQRTGIHT
;
A
#
# COMPACT_ATOMS: atom_id res chain seq x y z
N TRP A 1 8.59 -1.49 5.30
CA TRP A 1 8.18 -1.27 3.89
C TRP A 1 9.40 -1.34 2.99
N CYS A 2 9.33 -1.99 1.83
CA CYS A 2 10.49 -2.13 0.94
C CYS A 2 10.66 -0.85 0.09
N ALA A 3 11.61 0.01 0.45
CA ALA A 3 11.82 1.32 -0.18
C ALA A 3 12.05 1.28 -1.70
N TRP A 4 12.54 0.15 -2.22
CA TRP A 4 12.84 -0.01 -3.64
C TRP A 4 11.60 0.04 -4.52
N GLU A 5 10.50 -0.62 -4.15
CA GLU A 5 9.30 -0.70 -5.01
C GLU A 5 8.83 0.72 -5.35
N VAL A 6 8.87 1.59 -4.36
CA VAL A 6 8.61 3.01 -4.53
C VAL A 6 9.72 3.71 -5.32
N PHE A 7 11.00 3.41 -5.08
CA PHE A 7 12.11 3.93 -5.90
C PHE A 7 11.96 3.60 -7.40
N VAL A 8 11.68 2.36 -7.78
CA VAL A 8 11.50 1.99 -9.19
C VAL A 8 10.30 2.71 -9.80
N MET A 9 9.18 2.77 -9.09
CA MET A 9 8.01 3.52 -9.57
C MET A 9 8.30 5.01 -9.75
N THR A 10 9.16 5.60 -8.91
CA THR A 10 9.43 7.05 -8.89
C THR A 10 10.68 7.50 -9.66
N ALA A 11 11.60 6.59 -9.97
CA ALA A 11 12.86 6.87 -10.67
C ALA A 11 12.66 6.92 -12.19
N PHE A 12 11.79 6.08 -12.75
CA PHE A 12 11.60 5.97 -14.19
C PHE A 12 10.45 6.80 -14.74
N GLN A 13 9.62 7.40 -13.88
CA GLN A 13 8.46 8.16 -14.30
C GLN A 13 8.36 9.48 -13.57
N ARG A 14 8.57 10.59 -14.31
CA ARG A 14 8.56 11.95 -13.75
C ARG A 14 7.17 12.35 -13.22
N ASP A 15 6.10 11.83 -13.84
CA ASP A 15 4.72 12.27 -13.58
C ASP A 15 3.82 11.21 -12.93
N THR A 16 4.29 9.96 -12.75
CA THR A 16 3.41 8.89 -12.27
C THR A 16 3.16 8.95 -10.77
N ILE A 17 4.01 9.62 -9.99
CA ILE A 17 3.81 9.80 -8.54
C ILE A 17 2.43 10.39 -8.24
N ALA A 18 1.96 11.33 -9.06
CA ALA A 18 0.64 11.95 -8.87
C ALA A 18 -0.54 10.98 -9.11
N ARG A 19 -0.27 9.82 -9.71
CA ARG A 19 -1.26 8.79 -10.04
C ARG A 19 -1.13 7.54 -9.18
N VAL A 20 -0.07 7.45 -8.35
CA VAL A 20 0.11 6.34 -7.43
C VAL A 20 -0.73 6.60 -6.19
N GLU A 21 -1.81 5.83 -6.05
CA GLU A 21 -2.59 5.78 -4.82
C GLU A 21 -1.89 4.82 -3.85
N LEU A 22 -1.37 5.36 -2.75
CA LEU A 22 -0.76 4.56 -1.70
C LEU A 22 -1.82 4.16 -0.67
N ILE A 23 -2.21 2.90 -0.71
CA ILE A 23 -3.10 2.32 0.30
C ILE A 23 -2.22 1.91 1.49
N LEU A 24 -2.36 2.63 2.60
CA LEU A 24 -1.73 2.24 3.86
C LEU A 24 -2.53 1.12 4.51
N LEU A 25 -1.89 -0.02 4.72
CA LEU A 25 -2.49 -1.15 5.44
C LEU A 25 -2.44 -0.99 6.96
N ASP A 26 -1.65 -0.03 7.47
CA ASP A 26 -1.42 0.15 8.91
C ASP A 26 -1.34 1.64 9.32
N GLY A 27 -1.77 1.93 10.55
CA GLY A 27 -2.17 3.28 10.98
C GLY A 27 -1.06 4.30 11.22
N ASN A 28 0.20 3.86 11.37
CA ASN A 28 1.31 4.77 11.72
C ASN A 28 2.25 5.12 10.56
N VAL A 29 1.93 4.66 9.36
CA VAL A 29 2.85 4.74 8.21
C VAL A 29 3.02 6.19 7.70
N GLN A 30 2.07 7.08 8.00
CA GLN A 30 2.17 8.49 7.61
C GLN A 30 3.34 9.20 8.31
N GLU A 31 3.58 8.93 9.60
CA GLU A 31 4.69 9.52 10.34
C GLU A 31 6.03 8.95 9.87
N GLU A 32 6.09 7.64 9.61
CA GLU A 32 7.26 6.97 9.02
C GLU A 32 7.65 7.60 7.68
N PHE A 33 6.67 7.98 6.85
CA PHE A 33 6.94 8.60 5.56
C PHE A 33 7.38 10.05 5.67
N ARG A 34 6.86 10.81 6.64
CA ARG A 34 7.31 12.18 6.91
C ARG A 34 8.77 12.22 7.32
N ASN A 35 9.21 11.21 8.05
CA ASN A 35 10.57 11.06 8.54
C ASN A 35 11.40 10.09 7.68
N PHE A 36 10.92 9.73 6.49
CA PHE A 36 11.56 8.72 5.66
C PHE A 36 12.99 9.13 5.30
N ASP A 37 13.90 8.17 5.48
CA ASP A 37 15.25 8.22 4.99
C ASP A 37 15.66 6.83 4.49
N VAL A 38 15.89 6.73 3.18
CA VAL A 38 16.29 5.50 2.52
C VAL A 38 17.54 4.86 3.11
N ALA A 39 18.46 5.65 3.67
CA ALA A 39 19.69 5.14 4.28
C ALA A 39 19.44 4.29 5.54
N THR A 40 18.30 4.50 6.21
CA THR A 40 17.94 3.76 7.43
C THR A 40 17.13 2.51 7.16
N THR A 41 16.67 2.30 5.92
CA THR A 41 15.83 1.17 5.54
C THR A 41 16.64 -0.13 5.46
N ARG A 42 16.13 -1.21 6.05
CA ARG A 42 16.81 -2.52 6.15
C ARG A 42 16.03 -3.65 5.50
N CYS A 43 15.57 -3.43 4.29
CA CYS A 43 14.67 -4.37 3.59
C CYS A 43 15.41 -5.40 2.75
N TYR A 44 16.74 -5.31 2.67
CA TYR A 44 17.57 -6.10 1.79
C TYR A 44 18.75 -6.73 2.53
N SER A 45 19.36 -7.73 1.88
CA SER A 45 20.68 -8.20 2.30
C SER A 45 21.68 -7.02 2.28
N PRO A 46 22.72 -7.01 3.14
CA PRO A 46 23.72 -5.94 3.12
C PRO A 46 24.36 -5.71 1.74
N MET A 47 24.53 -6.79 0.96
CA MET A 47 25.10 -6.71 -0.38
C MET A 47 24.16 -6.01 -1.36
N ASP A 48 22.88 -6.38 -1.37
CA ASP A 48 21.89 -5.77 -2.26
C ASP A 48 21.59 -4.33 -1.86
N GLN A 49 21.59 -4.04 -0.55
CA GLN A 49 21.46 -2.69 -0.03
C GLN A 49 22.58 -1.78 -0.55
N HIS A 50 23.85 -2.23 -0.51
CA HIS A 50 24.95 -1.44 -1.07
C HIS A 50 24.80 -1.18 -2.57
N ARG A 51 24.38 -2.19 -3.35
CA ARG A 51 24.14 -2.01 -4.79
C ARG A 51 23.03 -1.00 -5.05
N LEU A 52 21.93 -1.10 -4.30
CA LEU A 52 20.80 -0.20 -4.41
C LEU A 52 21.17 1.24 -4.04
N MET A 53 21.89 1.43 -2.93
CA MET A 53 22.32 2.76 -2.49
C MET A 53 23.17 3.46 -3.55
N ARG A 54 24.02 2.73 -4.29
CA ARG A 54 24.79 3.31 -5.41
C ARG A 54 23.89 3.85 -6.52
N ILE A 55 22.80 3.17 -6.84
CA ILE A 55 21.84 3.61 -7.86
C ILE A 55 21.09 4.84 -7.35
N ILE A 56 20.61 4.81 -6.10
CA ILE A 56 19.91 5.93 -5.47
C ILE A 56 20.81 7.17 -5.41
N ASP A 57 22.07 6.99 -5.03
CA ASP A 57 23.04 8.07 -4.96
C ASP A 57 23.32 8.69 -6.34
N ALA A 58 23.40 7.86 -7.37
CA ALA A 58 23.57 8.33 -8.75
C ALA A 58 22.33 9.08 -9.29
N VAL A 59 21.13 8.68 -8.87
CA VAL A 59 19.87 9.32 -9.29
C VAL A 59 19.53 10.56 -8.45
N GLY A 60 20.01 10.63 -7.22
CA GLY A 60 19.73 11.71 -6.27
C GLY A 60 19.00 11.20 -5.03
N ARG A 61 19.77 10.88 -3.98
CA ARG A 61 19.22 10.41 -2.70
C ARG A 61 18.26 11.42 -2.06
N SER A 62 18.62 12.69 -2.06
CA SER A 62 17.78 13.75 -1.47
C SER A 62 16.45 13.85 -2.21
N ASP A 63 16.49 13.86 -3.55
CA ASP A 63 15.30 13.94 -4.38
C ASP A 63 14.38 12.74 -4.16
N PHE A 64 14.95 11.55 -3.98
CA PHE A 64 14.17 10.37 -3.64
C PHE A 64 13.48 10.52 -2.28
N ASN A 65 14.23 10.84 -1.22
CA ASN A 65 13.65 11.05 0.11
C ASN A 65 12.56 12.14 0.10
N ASP A 66 12.78 13.24 -0.60
CA ASP A 66 11.82 14.34 -0.68
C ASP A 66 10.55 13.96 -1.45
N LYS A 67 10.66 13.12 -2.49
CA LYS A 67 9.49 12.54 -3.18
C LYS A 67 8.66 11.69 -2.23
N ILE A 68 9.28 10.81 -1.43
CA ILE A 68 8.57 9.99 -0.43
C ILE A 68 7.88 10.86 0.61
N ARG A 69 8.59 11.84 1.18
CA ARG A 69 8.04 12.75 2.19
C ARG A 69 6.90 13.60 1.64
N LYS A 70 6.95 13.99 0.36
CA LYS A 70 5.84 14.70 -0.32
C LYS A 70 4.60 13.81 -0.41
N MET A 71 4.74 12.52 -0.67
CA MET A 71 3.59 11.58 -0.66
C MET A 71 2.92 11.51 0.72
N ALA A 72 3.67 11.67 1.82
CA ALA A 72 3.13 11.72 3.18
C ALA A 72 2.21 12.92 3.46
N LYS A 73 2.31 13.98 2.65
CA LYS A 73 1.56 15.24 2.82
C LYS A 73 0.20 15.21 2.13
N VAL A 74 -0.02 14.27 1.22
CA VAL A 74 -1.34 14.09 0.61
C VAL A 74 -2.26 13.50 1.67
N PRO A 75 -3.41 14.14 1.99
CA PRO A 75 -4.38 13.55 2.89
C PRO A 75 -4.79 12.19 2.35
N LEU A 76 -4.45 11.15 3.09
CA LEU A 76 -4.93 9.82 2.77
C LEU A 76 -6.40 9.84 3.13
N GLU A 77 -7.25 9.91 2.11
CA GLU A 77 -8.65 9.53 2.22
C GLU A 77 -8.62 8.11 2.81
N THR A 78 -8.89 8.02 4.10
CA THR A 78 -9.07 6.72 4.74
C THR A 78 -10.32 6.17 4.12
N THR A 79 -10.17 5.25 3.17
CA THR A 79 -11.28 4.47 2.62
C THR A 79 -11.92 3.80 3.81
N LYS A 80 -12.96 4.44 4.38
CA LYS A 80 -13.75 3.87 5.46
C LYS A 80 -14.17 2.52 4.95
N ALA A 81 -13.65 1.46 5.57
CA ALA A 81 -13.92 0.09 5.19
C ALA A 81 -15.42 -0.03 4.98
N GLN A 82 -15.85 -0.12 3.71
CA GLN A 82 -17.24 -0.36 3.41
C GLN A 82 -17.54 -1.69 4.06
N LYS A 83 -18.41 -1.66 5.08
CA LYS A 83 -18.91 -2.83 5.76
C LYS A 83 -19.31 -3.83 4.66
N PRO A 84 -18.75 -5.06 4.64
CA PRO A 84 -19.06 -6.02 3.60
C PRO A 84 -20.59 -6.09 3.45
N PRO A 85 -21.12 -6.06 2.20
CA PRO A 85 -22.55 -6.16 2.00
C PRO A 85 -23.05 -7.39 2.75
N GLN A 86 -23.92 -7.17 3.73
CA GLN A 86 -24.52 -8.25 4.49
C GLN A 86 -25.34 -9.06 3.49
N HIS A 87 -24.76 -10.15 3.00
CA HIS A 87 -25.45 -11.12 2.18
C HIS A 87 -26.50 -11.77 3.09
N SER A 88 -27.72 -11.24 3.07
CA SER A 88 -28.85 -11.84 3.76
C SER A 88 -29.06 -13.23 3.18
N SER A 89 -28.79 -14.26 3.98
CA SER A 89 -29.05 -15.64 3.62
C SER A 89 -30.50 -15.80 3.17
N PRO A 90 -30.77 -16.54 2.07
CA PRO A 90 -32.14 -16.87 1.66
C PRO A 90 -32.82 -17.66 2.79
N LYS A 91 -33.99 -17.21 3.23
CA LYS A 91 -34.85 -17.98 4.13
C LYS A 91 -35.20 -19.30 3.44
N ALA A 92 -34.75 -20.42 4.02
CA ALA A 92 -35.18 -21.75 3.61
C ALA A 92 -36.71 -21.84 3.73
N SER A 93 -37.38 -21.94 2.59
CA SER A 93 -38.83 -22.14 2.52
C SER A 93 -39.12 -23.61 2.85
N SER A 94 -39.68 -23.85 4.03
CA SER A 94 -40.15 -25.14 4.50
C SER A 94 -41.35 -25.59 3.67
N HIS A 95 -41.13 -26.40 2.64
CA HIS A 95 -42.20 -27.12 1.96
C HIS A 95 -42.65 -28.32 2.81
N GLN A 96 -43.87 -28.20 3.36
CA GLN A 96 -44.60 -29.29 4.00
C GLN A 96 -44.92 -30.38 2.96
N ARG A 97 -44.52 -31.60 3.27
CA ARG A 97 -44.81 -32.81 2.48
C ARG A 97 -46.17 -33.35 2.95
N THR A 98 -47.23 -33.11 2.19
CA THR A 98 -48.53 -33.74 2.42
C THR A 98 -48.45 -35.23 2.10
N GLY A 99 -48.86 -36.05 3.07
CA GLY A 99 -48.90 -37.51 2.95
C GLY A 99 -49.96 -38.02 1.98
N ILE A 100 -49.71 -39.22 1.47
CA ILE A 100 -50.71 -40.03 0.77
C ILE A 100 -50.85 -41.32 1.59
N HIS A 101 -52.02 -41.47 2.21
CA HIS A 101 -52.50 -42.72 2.79
C HIS A 101 -52.98 -43.63 1.65
N THR A 102 -52.61 -44.90 1.70
CA THR A 102 -53.28 -46.00 0.98
C THR A 102 -53.74 -47.01 2.01
#